data_AF-A0A554J083-F1
#
_entry.id   AF-A0A554J083-F1
#
_cell.length_a   1.000
_cell.length_b   1.000
_cell.length_c   1.000
_cell.angle_alpha   90.00
_cell.angle_beta   90.00
_cell.angle_gamma   90.00
#
_symmetry.space_group_name_H-M   'P 1'
#
loop_
_entity.id
_entity.type
_entity.pdbx_description
1 polymer ?
#
loop_
_entity_poly.entity_id
_entity_poly.type
_entity_poly.pdbx_seq_one_letter_code
_entity_poly.pdbx_strand_id
1 'polypeptide(L)'
;MKIIKFVLVSLLFIPVVTFAHEPVMVLPNAGLTPESPFYFIDTLGEALREFFTFNPGGKAHLQVDFAAERIAEIKIILETRGVQAKGLDVAQARLREHLGDAAEIIIRQKSKGKDVRELAKSMSEDFDVNKEALKQTFKEQQRSLEAKKEELKAKIREARHTGDTAQVETLLHELSEIKAQKELLDIKEEEQEEALEQEEEKIEREMDKKEDAEKAIKEAEEEKQEILIATGIVVMDGSGDDAMAQFAKFDQLLAQAKELFAKENYVGAKQLAKQAKDALEKIEEATDDLDEAKEKEEELKEEQEEQVRKGIEEEARRLEKELKEAKKATRKAEEKLRTTGNEKEDD
;
A
#
# COMPACT_ATOMS: atom_id res chain seq x y z
N MET A 1 -18.49 -64.75 57.69
CA MET A 1 -18.32 -64.65 56.22
C MET A 1 -19.34 -63.67 55.69
N LYS A 2 -18.93 -62.53 55.14
CA LYS A 2 -19.83 -61.51 54.55
C LYS A 2 -19.73 -61.60 53.03
N ILE A 3 -20.87 -61.78 52.37
CA ILE A 3 -21.00 -61.94 50.92
C ILE A 3 -21.03 -60.53 50.30
N ILE A 4 -20.03 -60.21 49.48
CA ILE A 4 -19.95 -58.97 48.70
C ILE A 4 -20.71 -59.20 47.39
N LYS A 5 -21.77 -58.43 47.17
CA LYS A 5 -22.52 -58.41 45.90
C LYS A 5 -21.81 -57.47 44.93
N PHE A 6 -21.33 -58.02 43.81
CA PHE A 6 -20.87 -57.26 42.65
C PHE A 6 -22.09 -56.66 41.94
N VAL A 7 -22.12 -55.33 41.81
CA VAL A 7 -23.07 -54.61 40.95
C VAL A 7 -22.40 -54.41 39.60
N LEU A 8 -23.01 -54.98 38.57
CA LEU A 8 -22.59 -54.94 37.17
C LEU A 8 -23.09 -53.62 36.58
N VAL A 9 -22.20 -52.64 36.38
CA VAL A 9 -22.53 -51.37 35.71
C VAL A 9 -22.52 -51.60 34.21
N SER A 10 -23.69 -51.49 33.60
CA SER A 10 -23.94 -51.66 32.17
C SER A 10 -23.27 -50.53 31.37
N LEU A 11 -22.38 -50.93 30.45
CA LEU A 11 -21.69 -50.05 29.51
C LEU A 11 -22.69 -49.53 28.47
N LEU A 12 -23.13 -48.28 28.61
CA LEU A 12 -24.04 -47.63 27.67
C LEU A 12 -23.23 -47.14 26.45
N PHE A 13 -23.49 -47.74 25.28
CA PHE A 13 -22.96 -47.28 23.99
C PHE A 13 -23.58 -45.92 23.65
N ILE A 14 -22.76 -44.87 23.61
CA ILE A 14 -23.14 -43.54 23.11
C ILE A 14 -22.86 -43.50 21.60
N PRO A 15 -23.84 -43.18 20.74
CA PRO A 15 -23.61 -43.01 19.32
C PRO A 15 -22.71 -41.79 19.08
N VAL A 16 -21.58 -42.01 18.41
CA VAL A 16 -20.65 -40.96 17.96
C VAL A 16 -21.33 -40.17 16.85
N VAL A 17 -21.68 -38.91 17.14
CA VAL A 17 -22.13 -37.96 16.13
C VAL A 17 -20.90 -37.53 15.32
N THR A 18 -20.86 -37.92 14.05
CA THR A 18 -19.83 -37.47 13.11
C THR A 18 -20.14 -36.04 12.67
N PHE A 19 -19.43 -35.06 13.24
CA PHE A 19 -19.45 -33.68 12.74
C PHE A 19 -18.64 -33.57 11.45
N ALA A 20 -19.15 -32.77 10.50
CA ALA A 20 -18.47 -32.44 9.26
C ALA A 20 -17.07 -31.88 9.57
N HIS A 21 -16.03 -32.53 9.05
CA HIS A 21 -14.65 -32.05 9.14
C HIS A 21 -14.49 -30.87 8.18
N GLU A 22 -14.34 -29.66 8.73
CA GLU A 22 -13.66 -28.58 8.02
C GLU A 22 -12.24 -29.07 7.66
N PRO A 23 -11.63 -28.60 6.55
CA PRO A 23 -10.27 -28.97 6.19
C PRO A 23 -9.34 -28.64 7.35
N VAL A 24 -8.82 -29.67 8.01
CA VAL A 24 -7.94 -29.52 9.18
C VAL A 24 -6.57 -29.11 8.65
N MET A 25 -6.13 -27.90 8.99
CA MET A 25 -4.73 -27.52 8.80
C MET A 25 -3.86 -28.48 9.61
N VAL A 26 -2.98 -29.20 8.90
CA VAL A 26 -2.06 -30.15 9.52
C VAL A 26 -0.83 -29.37 9.98
N LEU A 27 -0.81 -29.04 11.27
CA LEU A 27 0.38 -28.49 11.91
C LEU A 27 1.51 -29.54 11.93
N PRO A 28 2.78 -29.09 11.89
CA PRO A 28 3.91 -29.98 12.08
C PRO A 28 3.91 -30.57 13.50
N ASN A 29 4.82 -31.52 13.75
CA ASN A 29 5.01 -32.04 15.09
C ASN A 29 5.58 -30.94 15.99
N ALA A 30 4.93 -30.68 17.12
CA ALA A 30 5.34 -29.69 18.11
C ALA A 30 6.68 -30.01 18.81
N GLY A 31 7.23 -31.21 18.63
CA GLY A 31 8.49 -31.59 19.27
C GLY A 31 8.38 -31.60 20.79
N LEU A 32 9.37 -31.02 21.48
CA LEU A 32 9.34 -30.81 22.93
C LEU A 32 8.80 -29.42 23.20
N THR A 33 7.75 -29.30 24.03
CA THR A 33 7.24 -27.98 24.40
C THR A 33 8.15 -27.28 25.43
N PRO A 34 8.08 -25.95 25.58
CA PRO A 34 8.78 -25.18 26.62
C PRO A 34 8.53 -25.64 28.07
N GLU A 35 7.48 -26.41 28.32
CA GLU A 35 7.19 -27.01 29.64
C GLU A 35 8.04 -28.28 29.92
N SER A 36 8.72 -28.80 28.90
CA SER A 36 9.61 -29.95 29.02
C SER A 36 10.96 -29.55 29.60
N PRO A 37 11.53 -30.29 30.58
CA PRO A 37 12.88 -30.03 31.09
C PRO A 37 13.97 -30.25 30.04
N PHE A 38 13.65 -30.92 28.93
CA PHE A 38 14.56 -31.18 27.82
C PHE A 38 14.35 -30.25 26.62
N TYR A 39 13.53 -29.20 26.77
CA TYR A 39 13.23 -28.25 25.70
C TYR A 39 14.50 -27.64 25.06
N PHE A 40 15.57 -27.47 25.85
CA PHE A 40 16.85 -26.98 25.35
C PHE A 40 17.43 -27.86 24.22
N ILE A 41 17.11 -29.16 24.16
CA ILE A 41 17.55 -30.06 23.10
C ILE A 41 16.88 -29.70 21.77
N ASP A 42 15.60 -29.34 21.81
CA ASP A 42 14.82 -28.89 20.66
C ASP A 42 15.46 -27.61 20.09
N THR A 43 15.64 -26.60 20.94
CA THR A 43 16.27 -25.33 20.56
C THR A 43 17.70 -25.47 20.06
N LEU A 44 18.47 -26.45 20.58
CA LEU A 44 19.81 -26.75 20.09
C LEU A 44 19.74 -27.37 18.68
N GLY A 45 18.77 -28.25 18.43
CA GLY A 45 18.51 -28.83 17.12
C GLY A 45 18.16 -27.76 16.08
N GLU A 46 17.30 -26.80 16.46
CA GLU A 46 16.96 -25.64 15.62
C GLU A 46 18.21 -24.84 15.26
N ALA A 47 19.01 -24.45 16.25
CA ALA A 47 20.25 -23.69 16.04
C ALA A 47 21.24 -24.44 15.13
N LEU A 48 21.34 -25.77 15.27
CA LEU A 48 22.18 -26.58 14.38
C LEU A 48 21.64 -26.60 12.94
N ARG A 49 20.32 -26.81 12.75
CA ARG A 49 19.68 -26.75 11.41
C ARG A 49 19.93 -25.39 10.77
N GLU A 50 19.77 -24.31 11.53
CA GLU A 50 19.95 -22.95 11.04
C GLU A 50 21.42 -22.66 10.70
N PHE A 51 22.36 -23.14 11.53
CA PHE A 51 23.80 -23.00 11.28
C PHE A 51 24.23 -23.66 9.97
N PHE A 52 23.70 -24.84 9.65
CA PHE A 52 24.02 -25.56 8.42
C PHE A 52 23.20 -25.10 7.20
N THR A 53 22.24 -24.19 7.37
CA THR A 53 21.44 -23.65 6.28
C THR A 53 22.08 -22.38 5.74
N PHE A 54 22.95 -22.49 4.74
CA PHE A 54 23.74 -21.34 4.27
C PHE A 54 23.01 -20.39 3.32
N ASN A 55 21.96 -20.88 2.64
CA ASN A 55 21.21 -20.07 1.68
C ASN A 55 20.17 -19.18 2.41
N PRO A 56 20.16 -17.85 2.20
CA PRO A 56 19.21 -16.95 2.84
C PRO A 56 17.74 -17.31 2.61
N GLY A 57 17.34 -17.67 1.38
CA GLY A 57 15.96 -18.11 1.14
C GLY A 57 15.61 -19.36 1.92
N GLY A 58 16.52 -20.34 1.96
CA GLY A 58 16.36 -21.54 2.77
C GLY A 58 16.29 -21.24 4.27
N LYS A 59 17.05 -20.25 4.75
CA LYS A 59 16.94 -19.79 6.15
C LYS A 59 15.59 -19.16 6.44
N ALA A 60 15.07 -18.32 5.55
CA ALA A 60 13.76 -17.68 5.75
C ALA A 60 12.65 -18.73 5.85
N HIS A 61 12.61 -19.71 4.94
CA HIS A 61 11.67 -20.85 5.05
C HIS A 61 11.90 -21.67 6.31
N LEU A 62 13.15 -21.92 6.71
CA LEU A 62 13.42 -22.65 7.95
C LEU A 62 12.89 -21.92 9.19
N GLN A 63 12.96 -20.59 9.23
CA GLN A 63 12.37 -19.79 10.31
C GLN A 63 10.83 -19.91 10.30
N VAL A 64 10.20 -19.89 9.13
CA VAL A 64 8.77 -20.16 8.99
C VAL A 64 8.39 -21.57 9.47
N ASP A 65 9.21 -22.59 9.18
CA ASP A 65 8.99 -23.95 9.68
C ASP A 65 9.02 -23.97 11.22
N PHE A 66 10.00 -23.30 11.83
CA PHE A 66 10.06 -23.18 13.29
C PHE A 66 8.86 -22.42 13.86
N ALA A 67 8.37 -21.38 13.20
CA ALA A 67 7.14 -20.70 13.56
C ALA A 67 5.93 -21.65 13.55
N ALA A 68 5.80 -22.49 12.52
CA ALA A 68 4.75 -23.51 12.47
C ALA A 68 4.89 -24.54 13.60
N GLU A 69 6.11 -24.95 13.95
CA GLU A 69 6.40 -25.79 15.13
C GLU A 69 5.96 -25.08 16.43
N ARG A 70 6.22 -23.78 16.59
CA ARG A 70 5.76 -23.00 17.76
C ARG A 70 4.23 -22.93 17.86
N ILE A 71 3.51 -22.83 16.75
CA ILE A 71 2.03 -22.88 16.76
C ILE A 71 1.54 -24.24 17.26
N ALA A 72 2.20 -25.33 16.85
CA ALA A 72 1.88 -26.67 17.34
C ALA A 72 2.15 -26.81 18.86
N GLU A 73 3.22 -26.19 19.37
CA GLU A 73 3.46 -26.14 20.82
C GLU A 73 2.40 -25.35 21.58
N ILE A 74 2.02 -24.16 21.07
CA ILE A 74 0.96 -23.32 21.63
C ILE A 74 -0.32 -24.15 21.76
N LYS A 75 -0.70 -24.89 20.71
CA LYS A 75 -1.85 -25.79 20.73
C LYS A 75 -1.77 -26.80 21.86
N ILE A 76 -0.67 -27.55 21.95
CA ILE A 76 -0.48 -28.57 23.00
C ILE A 76 -0.51 -27.95 24.40
N ILE A 77 0.12 -26.80 24.59
CA ILE A 77 0.16 -26.10 25.87
C ILE A 77 -1.24 -25.67 26.29
N LEU A 78 -2.01 -25.06 25.38
CA LEU A 78 -3.39 -24.65 25.64
C LEU A 78 -4.29 -25.85 26.00
N GLU A 79 -4.15 -26.96 25.28
CA GLU A 79 -4.93 -28.17 25.52
C GLU A 79 -4.59 -28.85 26.86
N THR A 80 -3.32 -28.90 27.23
CA THR A 80 -2.83 -29.72 28.35
C THR A 80 -2.56 -28.95 29.64
N ARG A 81 -2.20 -27.67 29.55
CA ARG A 81 -1.80 -26.82 30.68
C ARG A 81 -2.65 -25.56 30.83
N GLY A 82 -3.33 -25.14 29.77
CA GLY A 82 -4.20 -23.97 29.76
C GLY A 82 -3.46 -22.65 29.56
N VAL A 83 -4.22 -21.55 29.60
CA VAL A 83 -3.80 -20.21 29.16
C VAL A 83 -2.75 -19.55 30.07
N GLN A 84 -2.65 -20.01 31.32
CA GLN A 84 -1.70 -19.48 32.31
C GLN A 84 -0.36 -20.21 32.35
N ALA A 85 -0.15 -21.17 31.44
CA ALA A 85 1.09 -21.92 31.38
C ALA A 85 2.26 -21.00 31.00
N LYS A 86 3.37 -21.06 31.74
CA LYS A 86 4.55 -20.21 31.47
C LYS A 86 5.15 -20.51 30.09
N GLY A 87 5.08 -21.77 29.66
CA GLY A 87 5.52 -22.18 28.34
C GLY A 87 4.74 -21.53 27.20
N LEU A 88 3.51 -21.06 27.44
CA LEU A 88 2.70 -20.37 26.42
C LEU A 88 3.38 -19.07 26.00
N ASP A 89 3.79 -18.25 26.97
CA ASP A 89 4.48 -16.99 26.72
C ASP A 89 5.81 -17.22 25.97
N VAL A 90 6.52 -18.29 26.30
CA VAL A 90 7.78 -18.66 25.64
C VAL A 90 7.54 -19.08 24.18
N ALA A 91 6.56 -19.95 23.93
CA ALA A 91 6.24 -20.39 22.57
C ALA A 91 5.75 -19.21 21.71
N GLN A 92 4.92 -18.32 22.28
CA GLN A 92 4.46 -17.09 21.64
C GLN A 92 5.60 -16.13 21.30
N ALA A 93 6.53 -15.90 22.23
CA ALA A 93 7.67 -15.03 21.98
C ALA A 93 8.56 -15.58 20.85
N ARG A 94 8.82 -16.89 20.84
CA ARG A 94 9.61 -17.54 19.78
C ARG A 94 8.90 -17.55 18.44
N LEU A 95 7.57 -17.70 18.42
CA LEU A 95 6.79 -17.59 17.19
C LEU A 95 7.04 -16.22 16.52
N ARG A 96 6.94 -15.15 17.30
CA ARG A 96 7.22 -13.78 16.83
C ARG A 96 8.68 -13.62 16.40
N GLU A 97 9.62 -14.16 17.17
CA GLU A 97 11.06 -14.13 16.85
C GLU A 97 11.34 -14.77 15.49
N HIS A 98 10.86 -15.99 15.25
CA HIS A 98 11.10 -16.70 13.99
C HIS A 98 10.48 -15.99 12.78
N LEU A 99 9.26 -15.45 12.91
CA LEU A 99 8.63 -14.69 11.82
C LEU A 99 9.36 -13.35 11.58
N GLY A 100 9.77 -12.67 12.64
CA GLY A 100 10.59 -11.46 12.55
C GLY A 100 11.95 -11.72 11.88
N ASP A 101 12.59 -12.85 12.19
CA ASP A 101 13.85 -13.27 11.57
C ASP A 101 13.66 -13.59 10.08
N ALA A 102 12.56 -14.26 9.71
CA ALA A 102 12.21 -14.51 8.31
C ALA A 102 12.04 -13.19 7.54
N ALA A 103 11.28 -12.25 8.11
CA ALA A 103 11.11 -10.90 7.56
C ALA A 103 12.45 -10.17 7.42
N GLU A 104 13.30 -10.20 8.45
CA GLU A 104 14.60 -9.52 8.43
C GLU A 104 15.53 -10.12 7.36
N ILE A 105 15.50 -11.44 7.15
CA ILE A 105 16.28 -12.06 6.09
C ILE A 105 15.88 -11.50 4.72
N ILE A 106 14.58 -11.38 4.43
CA ILE A 106 14.08 -10.80 3.17
C ILE A 106 14.56 -9.36 3.02
N ILE A 107 14.36 -8.54 4.05
CA ILE A 107 14.75 -7.13 4.06
C ILE A 107 16.26 -7.02 3.84
N ARG A 108 17.07 -7.85 4.49
CA ARG A 108 18.54 -7.86 4.36
C ARG A 108 19.02 -8.37 2.99
N GLN A 109 18.30 -9.29 2.35
CA GLN A 109 18.64 -9.68 0.97
C GLN A 109 18.24 -8.58 -0.01
N LYS A 110 17.09 -7.95 0.20
CA LYS A 110 16.64 -6.79 -0.57
C LYS A 110 17.62 -5.64 -0.46
N SER A 111 18.13 -5.37 0.75
CA SER A 111 19.12 -4.34 1.08
C SER A 111 20.53 -4.63 0.50
N LYS A 112 20.69 -5.73 -0.23
CA LYS A 112 21.91 -6.13 -0.95
C LYS A 112 21.67 -6.18 -2.47
N GLY A 113 20.53 -5.65 -2.92
CA GLY A 113 20.19 -5.50 -4.33
C GLY A 113 19.72 -6.80 -4.96
N LYS A 114 19.48 -7.85 -4.16
CA LYS A 114 18.94 -9.11 -4.67
C LYS A 114 17.45 -8.95 -4.94
N ASP A 115 17.00 -9.59 -6.02
CA ASP A 115 15.58 -9.73 -6.26
C ASP A 115 15.00 -10.73 -5.27
N VAL A 116 14.11 -10.25 -4.40
CA VAL A 116 13.45 -11.05 -3.37
C VAL A 116 11.95 -11.20 -3.63
N ARG A 117 11.44 -10.79 -4.81
CA ARG A 117 9.99 -10.78 -5.07
C ARG A 117 9.33 -12.14 -4.86
N GLU A 118 9.92 -13.20 -5.42
CA GLU A 118 9.40 -14.56 -5.26
C GLU A 118 9.47 -15.03 -3.81
N LEU A 119 10.59 -14.76 -3.12
CA LEU A 119 10.76 -15.12 -1.71
C LEU A 119 9.79 -14.35 -0.79
N ALA A 120 9.62 -13.04 -1.00
CA ALA A 120 8.70 -12.22 -0.24
C ALA A 120 7.26 -12.69 -0.43
N LYS A 121 6.89 -13.03 -1.68
CA LYS A 121 5.58 -13.59 -1.98
C LYS A 121 5.35 -14.93 -1.28
N SER A 122 6.30 -15.87 -1.38
CA SER A 122 6.15 -17.16 -0.71
C SER A 122 6.11 -17.02 0.81
N MET A 123 6.86 -16.06 1.38
CA MET A 123 6.83 -15.79 2.82
C MET A 123 5.52 -15.17 3.28
N SER A 124 4.91 -14.28 2.50
CA SER A 124 3.56 -13.75 2.80
C SER A 124 2.52 -14.88 2.77
N GLU A 125 2.57 -15.76 1.76
CA GLU A 125 1.70 -16.95 1.71
C GLU A 125 1.90 -17.87 2.93
N ASP A 126 3.15 -18.10 3.33
CA ASP A 126 3.47 -18.90 4.52
C ASP A 126 3.02 -18.21 5.84
N PHE A 127 3.09 -16.88 5.92
CA PHE A 127 2.62 -16.10 7.07
C PHE A 127 1.11 -16.19 7.21
N ASP A 128 0.37 -16.09 6.11
CA ASP A 128 -1.09 -16.28 6.09
C ASP A 128 -1.48 -17.67 6.62
N VAL A 129 -0.77 -18.71 6.17
CA VAL A 129 -1.00 -20.09 6.65
C VAL A 129 -0.76 -20.18 8.16
N ASN A 130 0.32 -19.61 8.66
CA ASN A 130 0.65 -19.61 10.09
C ASN A 130 -0.37 -18.79 10.91
N LYS A 131 -0.80 -17.62 10.41
CA LYS A 131 -1.80 -16.77 11.05
C LYS A 131 -3.13 -17.50 11.19
N GLU A 132 -3.60 -18.13 10.11
CA GLU A 132 -4.83 -18.92 10.13
C GLU A 132 -4.69 -20.14 11.07
N ALA A 133 -3.55 -20.82 11.08
CA ALA A 133 -3.33 -21.97 11.95
C ALA A 133 -3.32 -21.60 13.44
N LEU A 134 -2.73 -20.45 13.78
CA LEU A 134 -2.75 -19.90 15.13
C LEU A 134 -4.18 -19.50 15.54
N LYS A 135 -4.89 -18.78 14.68
CA LYS A 135 -6.29 -18.38 14.89
C LYS A 135 -7.20 -19.58 15.13
N GLN A 136 -7.01 -20.64 14.34
CA GLN A 136 -7.74 -21.88 14.52
C GLN A 136 -7.45 -22.54 15.88
N THR A 137 -6.18 -22.51 16.32
CA THR A 137 -5.75 -23.02 17.63
C THR A 137 -6.45 -22.29 18.78
N PHE A 138 -6.52 -20.95 18.74
CA PHE A 138 -7.25 -20.16 19.73
C PHE A 138 -8.75 -20.44 19.71
N LYS A 139 -9.38 -20.48 18.53
CA LYS A 139 -10.81 -20.83 18.38
C LYS A 139 -11.15 -22.20 18.94
N GLU A 140 -10.31 -23.21 18.71
CA GLU A 140 -10.50 -24.56 19.25
C GLU A 140 -10.47 -24.55 20.77
N GLN A 141 -9.50 -23.86 21.37
CA GLN A 141 -9.42 -23.71 22.82
C GLN A 141 -10.61 -22.93 23.39
N GLN A 142 -11.06 -21.88 22.70
CA GLN A 142 -12.22 -21.09 23.10
C GLN A 142 -13.50 -21.94 23.13
N ARG A 143 -13.70 -22.79 22.10
CA ARG A 143 -14.81 -23.78 22.06
C ARG A 143 -14.71 -24.78 23.21
N SER A 144 -13.51 -25.28 23.52
CA SER A 144 -13.26 -26.19 24.64
C SER A 144 -13.62 -25.56 25.99
N LEU A 145 -13.19 -24.31 26.23
CA LEU A 145 -13.53 -23.58 27.45
C LEU A 145 -15.02 -23.28 27.57
N GLU A 146 -15.69 -22.93 26.46
CA GLU A 146 -17.15 -22.70 26.47
C GLU A 146 -17.93 -23.99 26.76
N ALA A 147 -17.50 -25.13 26.21
CA ALA A 147 -18.11 -26.43 26.52
C ALA A 147 -17.98 -26.78 28.02
N LYS A 148 -16.78 -26.62 28.60
CA LYS A 148 -16.55 -26.85 30.04
C LYS A 148 -17.38 -25.91 30.91
N LYS A 149 -17.51 -24.65 30.52
CA LYS A 149 -18.35 -23.66 31.20
C LYS A 149 -19.82 -24.06 31.22
N GLU A 150 -20.38 -24.54 30.11
CA GLU A 150 -21.77 -25.02 30.07
C GLU A 150 -21.96 -26.30 30.87
N GLU A 151 -20.99 -27.21 30.86
CA GLU A 151 -20.99 -28.40 31.72
C GLU A 151 -21.00 -28.04 33.21
N LEU A 152 -20.15 -27.11 33.65
CA LEU A 152 -20.12 -26.63 35.03
C LEU A 152 -21.45 -25.96 35.43
N LYS A 153 -22.05 -25.15 34.55
CA LYS A 153 -23.38 -24.57 34.81
C LYS A 153 -24.44 -25.63 35.01
N ALA A 154 -24.42 -26.72 34.24
CA ALA A 154 -25.35 -27.83 34.41
C ALA A 154 -25.15 -28.52 35.77
N LYS A 155 -23.90 -28.84 36.13
CA LYS A 155 -23.54 -29.43 37.44
C LYS A 155 -23.95 -28.54 38.62
N ILE A 156 -23.80 -27.21 38.49
CA ILE A 156 -24.25 -26.25 39.52
C ILE A 156 -25.77 -26.30 39.71
N ARG A 157 -26.55 -26.40 38.62
CA ARG A 157 -28.02 -26.52 38.72
C ARG A 157 -28.41 -27.82 39.42
N GLU A 158 -27.76 -28.92 39.10
CA GLU A 158 -27.99 -30.22 39.73
C GLU A 158 -27.67 -30.19 41.24
N ALA A 159 -26.49 -29.69 41.62
CA ALA A 159 -26.09 -29.56 43.03
C ALA A 159 -27.03 -28.65 43.84
N ARG A 160 -27.59 -27.59 43.20
CA ARG A 160 -28.62 -26.75 43.83
C ARG A 160 -29.93 -27.50 44.07
N HIS A 161 -30.33 -28.39 43.17
CA HIS A 161 -31.53 -29.21 43.34
C HIS A 161 -31.38 -30.24 44.46
N THR A 162 -30.17 -30.76 44.69
CA THR A 162 -29.88 -31.70 45.78
C THR A 162 -29.59 -31.01 47.11
N GLY A 163 -29.41 -29.68 47.12
CA GLY A 163 -29.12 -28.90 48.31
C GLY A 163 -27.67 -28.98 48.79
N ASP A 164 -26.74 -29.45 47.94
CA ASP A 164 -25.32 -29.56 48.26
C ASP A 164 -24.62 -28.20 48.09
N THR A 165 -24.65 -27.38 49.14
CA THR A 165 -24.09 -26.02 49.12
C THR A 165 -22.57 -26.00 48.96
N ALA A 166 -21.86 -27.01 49.49
CA ALA A 166 -20.40 -27.10 49.41
C ALA A 166 -19.95 -27.40 47.97
N GLN A 167 -20.66 -28.31 47.28
CA GLN A 167 -20.40 -28.59 45.88
C GLN A 167 -20.71 -27.37 44.99
N VAL A 168 -21.81 -26.64 45.28
CA VAL A 168 -22.15 -25.41 44.54
C VAL A 168 -21.04 -24.36 44.65
N GLU A 169 -20.48 -24.14 45.85
CA GLU A 169 -19.40 -23.17 46.06
C GLU A 169 -18.14 -23.55 45.27
N THR A 170 -17.75 -24.83 45.32
CA THR A 170 -16.59 -25.36 44.58
C THR A 170 -16.76 -25.18 43.06
N LEU A 171 -17.91 -25.57 42.51
CA LEU A 171 -18.19 -25.45 41.07
C LEU A 171 -18.30 -23.98 40.62
N LEU A 172 -18.78 -23.08 41.48
CA LEU A 172 -18.81 -21.64 41.18
C LEU A 172 -17.39 -21.06 41.10
N HIS A 173 -16.48 -21.54 41.95
CA HIS A 173 -15.06 -21.16 41.87
C HIS A 173 -14.47 -21.63 40.54
N GLU A 174 -14.59 -22.91 40.18
CA GLU A 174 -14.12 -23.45 38.89
C GLU A 174 -14.72 -22.69 37.69
N LEU A 175 -16.00 -22.35 37.75
CA LEU A 175 -16.66 -21.56 36.71
C LEU A 175 -16.05 -20.15 36.57
N SER A 176 -15.66 -19.52 37.68
CA SER A 176 -14.98 -18.23 37.67
C SER A 176 -13.58 -18.31 37.06
N GLU A 177 -12.84 -19.37 37.37
CA GLU A 177 -11.51 -19.62 36.78
C GLU A 177 -11.59 -19.83 35.26
N ILE A 178 -12.57 -20.60 34.78
CA ILE A 178 -12.76 -20.79 33.33
C ILE A 178 -13.11 -19.48 32.63
N LYS A 179 -13.92 -18.61 33.25
CA LYS A 179 -14.20 -17.29 32.69
C LYS A 179 -12.94 -16.44 32.59
N ALA A 180 -12.13 -16.41 33.64
CA ALA A 180 -10.85 -15.70 33.63
C ALA A 180 -9.88 -16.27 32.58
N GLN A 181 -9.83 -17.60 32.40
CA GLN A 181 -9.04 -18.22 31.34
C GLN A 181 -9.53 -17.82 29.95
N LYS A 182 -10.85 -17.71 29.73
CA LYS A 182 -11.40 -17.29 28.44
C LYS A 182 -11.05 -15.84 28.12
N GLU A 183 -11.23 -14.93 29.08
CA GLU A 183 -10.85 -13.52 28.91
C GLU A 183 -9.35 -13.37 28.63
N LEU A 184 -8.51 -14.12 29.35
CA LEU A 184 -7.07 -14.13 29.08
C LEU A 184 -6.72 -14.73 27.71
N LEU A 185 -7.46 -15.74 27.25
CA LEU A 185 -7.26 -16.34 25.93
C LEU A 185 -7.55 -15.34 24.82
N ASP A 186 -8.66 -14.60 24.94
CA ASP A 186 -9.06 -13.59 23.97
C ASP A 186 -8.00 -12.47 23.88
N ILE A 187 -7.47 -11.98 25.02
CA ILE A 187 -6.35 -11.02 25.04
C ILE A 187 -5.10 -11.59 24.36
N LYS A 188 -4.78 -12.86 24.64
CA LYS A 188 -3.62 -13.54 24.05
C LYS A 188 -3.75 -13.74 22.54
N GLU A 189 -4.97 -13.98 22.03
CA GLU A 189 -5.24 -14.06 20.61
C GLU A 189 -5.00 -12.71 19.93
N GLU A 190 -5.59 -11.63 20.47
CA GLU A 190 -5.42 -10.25 19.96
C GLU A 190 -3.95 -9.82 19.94
N GLU A 191 -3.22 -10.04 21.06
CA GLU A 191 -1.79 -9.72 21.14
C GLU A 191 -0.96 -10.47 20.08
N GLN A 192 -1.33 -11.70 19.71
CA GLN A 192 -0.62 -12.42 18.65
C GLN A 192 -1.02 -11.95 17.27
N GLU A 193 -2.30 -11.71 17.01
CA GLU A 193 -2.78 -11.22 15.71
C GLU A 193 -2.12 -9.89 15.36
N GLU A 194 -2.09 -8.93 16.30
CA GLU A 194 -1.41 -7.65 16.11
C GLU A 194 0.10 -7.80 15.85
N ALA A 195 0.77 -8.70 16.58
CA ALA A 195 2.21 -8.90 16.41
C ALA A 195 2.56 -9.54 15.05
N LEU A 196 1.73 -10.47 14.58
CA LEU A 196 1.89 -11.09 13.26
C LEU A 196 1.68 -10.07 12.15
N GLU A 197 0.62 -9.25 12.25
CA GLU A 197 0.34 -8.17 11.30
C GLU A 197 1.51 -7.18 11.23
N GLN A 198 2.11 -6.80 12.36
CA GLN A 198 3.25 -5.89 12.38
C GLN A 198 4.47 -6.43 11.60
N GLU A 199 4.78 -7.73 11.72
CA GLU A 199 5.90 -8.33 10.99
C GLU A 199 5.59 -8.52 9.50
N GLU A 200 4.34 -8.81 9.15
CA GLU A 200 3.90 -8.86 7.75
C GLU A 200 3.96 -7.48 7.09
N GLU A 201 3.36 -6.46 7.70
CA GLU A 201 3.38 -5.08 7.22
C GLU A 201 4.83 -4.55 7.09
N LYS A 202 5.76 -5.03 7.92
CA LYS A 202 7.18 -4.66 7.81
C LYS A 202 7.80 -5.19 6.53
N ILE A 203 7.44 -6.40 6.09
CA ILE A 203 7.85 -6.93 4.77
C ILE A 203 7.20 -6.08 3.67
N GLU A 204 5.89 -5.88 3.71
CA GLU A 204 5.15 -5.13 2.69
C GLU A 204 5.67 -3.71 2.52
N ARG A 205 5.82 -2.95 3.60
CA ARG A 205 6.35 -1.58 3.55
C ARG A 205 7.74 -1.53 2.91
N GLU A 206 8.61 -2.50 3.22
CA GLU A 206 9.92 -2.55 2.60
C GLU A 206 9.81 -2.95 1.12
N MET A 207 8.88 -3.83 0.76
CA MET A 207 8.56 -4.21 -0.61
C MET A 207 8.09 -3.02 -1.45
N ASP A 208 7.09 -2.29 -0.96
CA ASP A 208 6.44 -1.17 -1.63
C ASP A 208 7.35 0.03 -1.81
N LYS A 209 8.24 0.33 -0.85
CA LYS A 209 9.17 1.47 -0.98
C LYS A 209 9.95 1.46 -2.29
N LYS A 210 10.38 0.28 -2.75
CA LYS A 210 11.11 0.14 -4.03
C LYS A 210 10.19 0.37 -5.21
N GLU A 211 9.02 -0.25 -5.21
CA GLU A 211 8.04 -0.13 -6.30
C GLU A 211 7.56 1.32 -6.43
N ASP A 212 7.27 1.98 -5.30
CA ASP A 212 6.93 3.39 -5.24
C ASP A 212 8.04 4.29 -5.79
N ALA A 213 9.29 4.01 -5.46
CA ALA A 213 10.43 4.78 -5.96
C ALA A 213 10.65 4.54 -7.47
N GLU A 214 10.51 3.31 -7.93
CA GLU A 214 10.61 2.94 -9.35
C GLU A 214 9.50 3.61 -10.17
N LYS A 215 8.26 3.55 -9.67
CA LYS A 215 7.11 4.23 -10.26
C LYS A 215 7.31 5.74 -10.31
N ALA A 216 7.77 6.37 -9.23
CA ALA A 216 8.03 7.81 -9.21
C ALA A 216 9.15 8.22 -10.20
N ILE A 217 10.22 7.43 -10.32
CA ILE A 217 11.28 7.68 -11.31
C ILE A 217 10.72 7.56 -12.73
N LYS A 218 9.92 6.53 -12.99
CA LYS A 218 9.31 6.28 -14.30
C LYS A 218 8.31 7.37 -14.69
N GLU A 219 7.43 7.78 -13.77
CA GLU A 219 6.50 8.88 -13.98
C GLU A 219 7.24 10.18 -14.31
N ALA A 220 8.32 10.50 -13.59
CA ALA A 220 9.15 11.67 -13.89
C ALA A 220 9.80 11.60 -15.30
N GLU A 221 10.24 10.42 -15.73
CA GLU A 221 10.78 10.21 -17.09
C GLU A 221 9.72 10.39 -18.18
N GLU A 222 8.53 9.82 -17.98
CA GLU A 222 7.40 9.92 -18.90
C GLU A 222 6.96 11.39 -19.05
N GLU A 223 6.84 12.12 -17.95
CA GLU A 223 6.46 13.53 -17.94
C GLU A 223 7.49 14.43 -18.65
N LYS A 224 8.78 14.15 -18.48
CA LYS A 224 9.81 14.83 -19.29
C LYS A 224 9.58 14.62 -20.78
N GLN A 225 9.24 13.39 -21.19
CA GLN A 225 8.99 13.08 -22.61
C GLN A 225 7.74 13.79 -23.12
N GLU A 226 6.66 13.81 -22.34
CA GLU A 226 5.43 14.52 -22.70
C GLU A 226 5.67 16.01 -22.89
N ILE A 227 6.38 16.67 -21.95
CA ILE A 227 6.71 18.10 -22.07
C ILE A 227 7.62 18.36 -23.26
N LEU A 228 8.63 17.52 -23.52
CA LEU A 228 9.48 17.67 -24.71
C LEU A 228 8.69 17.58 -26.02
N ILE A 229 7.65 16.76 -26.07
CA ILE A 229 6.75 16.64 -27.22
C ILE A 229 5.84 17.86 -27.32
N ALA A 230 5.20 18.26 -26.21
CA ALA A 230 4.21 19.34 -26.15
C ALA A 230 4.84 20.71 -26.45
N THR A 231 5.94 21.02 -25.78
CA THR A 231 6.64 22.30 -25.94
C THR A 231 7.32 22.43 -27.30
N GLY A 232 7.50 21.32 -28.03
CA GLY A 232 8.13 21.29 -29.34
C GLY A 232 9.49 22.00 -29.38
N ILE A 233 10.21 22.08 -28.24
CA ILE A 233 11.41 22.91 -28.07
C ILE A 233 12.48 22.48 -29.09
N VAL A 234 12.46 23.15 -30.25
CA VAL A 234 13.62 23.49 -31.04
C VAL A 234 14.03 24.86 -30.54
N VAL A 235 15.04 24.89 -29.65
CA VAL A 235 15.67 26.10 -29.11
C VAL A 235 16.06 27.02 -30.26
N MET A 236 15.25 28.04 -30.58
CA MET A 236 15.51 28.92 -31.73
C MET A 236 15.56 30.41 -31.41
N ASP A 237 15.04 30.92 -30.27
CA ASP A 237 15.14 32.36 -30.00
C ASP A 237 15.14 32.72 -28.51
N GLY A 238 16.34 32.84 -27.90
CA GLY A 238 16.68 33.73 -26.78
C GLY A 238 15.97 33.66 -25.42
N SER A 239 14.74 33.17 -25.31
CA SER A 239 13.93 33.07 -24.08
C SER A 239 14.06 31.72 -23.37
N GLY A 240 14.86 30.80 -23.92
CA GLY A 240 15.01 29.42 -23.42
C GLY A 240 15.92 29.25 -22.21
N ASP A 241 16.58 30.29 -21.72
CA ASP A 241 17.59 30.15 -20.66
C ASP A 241 17.01 29.62 -19.35
N ASP A 242 15.79 30.04 -18.96
CA ASP A 242 15.16 29.56 -17.72
C ASP A 242 14.60 28.14 -17.86
N ALA A 243 13.96 27.84 -18.99
CA ALA A 243 13.49 26.48 -19.30
C ALA A 243 14.66 25.47 -19.34
N MET A 244 15.78 25.85 -19.97
CA MET A 244 17.00 25.04 -20.00
C MET A 244 17.59 24.84 -18.59
N ALA A 245 17.53 25.85 -17.73
CA ALA A 245 17.96 25.72 -16.34
C ALA A 245 17.06 24.75 -15.54
N GLN A 246 15.75 24.78 -15.75
CA GLN A 246 14.83 23.83 -15.11
C GLN A 246 15.03 22.41 -15.63
N PHE A 247 15.22 22.19 -16.94
CA PHE A 247 15.55 20.87 -17.49
C PHE A 247 16.89 20.33 -16.96
N ALA A 248 17.91 21.18 -16.84
CA ALA A 248 19.19 20.79 -16.25
C ALA A 248 19.03 20.38 -14.78
N LYS A 249 18.22 21.13 -14.02
CA LYS A 249 17.89 20.80 -12.63
C LYS A 249 17.10 19.50 -12.52
N PHE A 250 16.11 19.29 -13.39
CA PHE A 250 15.38 18.03 -13.51
C PHE A 250 16.34 16.87 -13.73
N ASP A 251 17.22 16.97 -14.73
CA ASP A 251 18.16 15.91 -15.09
C ASP A 251 19.12 15.58 -13.94
N GLN A 252 19.58 16.61 -13.23
CA GLN A 252 20.38 16.42 -12.02
C GLN A 252 19.59 15.69 -10.92
N LEU A 253 18.36 16.09 -10.62
CA LEU A 253 17.53 15.48 -9.59
C LEU A 253 17.17 14.04 -9.94
N LEU A 254 16.81 13.77 -11.19
CA LEU A 254 16.49 12.42 -11.67
C LEU A 254 17.74 11.52 -11.65
N ALA A 255 18.92 12.05 -12.03
CA ALA A 255 20.17 11.31 -11.92
C ALA A 255 20.50 10.96 -10.47
N GLN A 256 20.34 11.90 -9.54
CA GLN A 256 20.50 11.65 -8.11
C GLN A 256 19.45 10.66 -7.57
N ALA A 257 18.19 10.74 -8.04
CA ALA A 257 17.14 9.79 -7.70
C ALA A 257 17.51 8.36 -8.13
N LYS A 258 17.98 8.18 -9.36
CA LYS A 258 18.48 6.90 -9.88
C LYS A 258 19.72 6.40 -9.13
N GLU A 259 20.63 7.30 -8.74
CA GLU A 259 21.79 6.96 -7.93
C GLU A 259 21.37 6.49 -6.53
N LEU A 260 20.44 7.19 -5.88
CA LEU A 260 19.87 6.77 -4.60
C LEU A 260 19.11 5.44 -4.73
N PHE A 261 18.38 5.25 -5.83
CA PHE A 261 17.69 4.00 -6.14
C PHE A 261 18.69 2.84 -6.30
N ALA A 262 19.80 3.06 -7.01
CA ALA A 262 20.88 2.08 -7.16
C ALA A 262 21.62 1.80 -5.84
N LYS A 263 21.62 2.77 -4.91
CA LYS A 263 22.10 2.61 -3.52
C LYS A 263 21.01 2.10 -2.57
N GLU A 264 19.84 1.75 -3.09
CA GLU A 264 18.69 1.20 -2.36
C GLU A 264 18.11 2.14 -1.30
N ASN A 265 18.41 3.43 -1.41
CA ASN A 265 17.75 4.48 -0.65
C ASN A 265 16.45 4.87 -1.38
N TYR A 266 15.47 3.98 -1.33
CA TYR A 266 14.22 4.13 -2.08
C TYR A 266 13.38 5.34 -1.62
N VAL A 267 13.39 5.66 -0.32
CA VAL A 267 12.70 6.84 0.21
C VAL A 267 13.31 8.12 -0.35
N GLY A 268 14.64 8.23 -0.33
CA GLY A 268 15.35 9.37 -0.93
C GLY A 268 15.17 9.43 -2.45
N ALA A 269 15.22 8.28 -3.13
CA ALA A 269 14.99 8.19 -4.57
C ALA A 269 13.59 8.68 -4.95
N LYS A 270 12.54 8.20 -4.25
CA LYS A 270 11.15 8.66 -4.44
C LYS A 270 11.02 10.16 -4.23
N GLN A 271 11.64 10.70 -3.17
CA GLN A 271 11.59 12.12 -2.87
C GLN A 271 12.28 12.96 -3.96
N LEU A 272 13.45 12.55 -4.43
CA LEU A 272 14.16 13.26 -5.50
C LEU A 272 13.44 13.15 -6.85
N ALA A 273 12.83 12.00 -7.15
CA ALA A 273 12.04 11.83 -8.36
C ALA A 273 10.81 12.76 -8.37
N LYS A 274 10.13 12.91 -7.23
CA LYS A 274 9.06 13.91 -7.07
C LYS A 274 9.57 15.34 -7.24
N GLN A 275 10.70 15.69 -6.62
CA GLN A 275 11.28 17.02 -6.80
C GLN A 275 11.70 17.30 -8.25
N ALA A 276 12.11 16.26 -8.99
CA ALA A 276 12.37 16.37 -10.41
C ALA A 276 11.06 16.73 -11.13
N LYS A 277 9.99 15.96 -10.91
CA LYS A 277 8.64 16.24 -11.43
C LYS A 277 8.17 17.68 -11.14
N ASP A 278 8.27 18.15 -9.90
CA ASP A 278 7.88 19.53 -9.54
C ASP A 278 8.70 20.62 -10.30
N ALA A 279 9.90 20.29 -10.78
CA ALA A 279 10.68 21.20 -11.62
C ALA A 279 10.17 21.28 -13.06
N LEU A 280 9.50 20.22 -13.55
CA LEU A 280 8.86 20.16 -14.86
C LEU A 280 7.51 20.87 -14.88
N GLU A 281 6.70 20.75 -13.82
CA GLU A 281 5.41 21.45 -13.72
C GLU A 281 5.57 22.97 -13.94
N LYS A 282 6.67 23.56 -13.47
CA LYS A 282 6.98 24.98 -13.70
C LYS A 282 7.27 25.32 -15.16
N ILE A 283 7.80 24.37 -15.92
CA ILE A 283 8.04 24.54 -17.36
C ILE A 283 6.71 24.45 -18.11
N GLU A 284 5.85 23.53 -17.71
CA GLU A 284 4.49 23.39 -18.26
C GLU A 284 3.68 24.69 -18.04
N GLU A 285 3.62 25.19 -16.81
CA GLU A 285 2.96 26.48 -16.49
C GLU A 285 3.50 27.64 -17.35
N ALA A 286 4.83 27.74 -17.48
CA ALA A 286 5.45 28.79 -18.29
C ALA A 286 5.18 28.63 -19.80
N THR A 287 4.95 27.41 -20.27
CA THR A 287 4.62 27.13 -21.67
C THR A 287 3.18 27.52 -21.97
N ASP A 288 2.25 27.17 -21.07
CA ASP A 288 0.84 27.55 -21.18
C ASP A 288 0.68 29.07 -21.21
N ASP A 289 1.37 29.79 -20.31
CA ASP A 289 1.39 31.26 -20.28
C ASP A 289 1.94 31.86 -21.60
N LEU A 290 2.93 31.20 -22.20
CA LEU A 290 3.54 31.62 -23.47
C LEU A 290 2.59 31.43 -24.65
N ASP A 291 1.88 30.31 -24.70
CA ASP A 291 0.91 30.05 -25.77
C ASP A 291 -0.30 30.98 -25.66
N GLU A 292 -0.79 31.26 -24.45
CA GLU A 292 -1.82 32.29 -24.23
C GLU A 292 -1.35 33.69 -24.65
N ALA A 293 -0.08 34.02 -24.42
CA ALA A 293 0.51 35.29 -24.85
C ALA A 293 0.63 35.39 -26.38
N LYS A 294 0.99 34.30 -27.07
CA LYS A 294 1.05 34.25 -28.53
C LYS A 294 -0.33 34.40 -29.15
N GLU A 295 -1.34 33.72 -28.62
CA GLU A 295 -2.72 33.87 -29.08
C GLU A 295 -3.17 35.34 -28.97
N LYS A 296 -2.91 35.99 -27.84
CA LYS A 296 -3.19 37.43 -27.66
C LYS A 296 -2.41 38.32 -28.62
N GLU A 297 -1.15 37.99 -28.92
CA GLU A 297 -0.35 38.74 -29.89
C GLU A 297 -0.92 38.61 -31.32
N GLU A 298 -1.36 37.41 -31.71
CA GLU A 298 -2.02 37.19 -33.00
C GLU A 298 -3.36 37.95 -33.08
N GLU A 299 -4.20 37.89 -32.05
CA GLU A 299 -5.44 38.66 -31.97
C GLU A 299 -5.19 40.17 -32.12
N LEU A 300 -4.17 40.71 -31.44
CA LEU A 300 -3.78 42.11 -31.55
C LEU A 300 -3.26 42.47 -32.94
N LYS A 301 -2.53 41.57 -33.62
CA LYS A 301 -2.10 41.77 -35.01
C LYS A 301 -3.29 41.80 -35.95
N GLU A 302 -4.24 40.88 -35.82
CA GLU A 302 -5.46 40.87 -36.62
C GLU A 302 -6.30 42.13 -36.41
N GLU A 303 -6.44 42.60 -35.16
CA GLU A 303 -7.12 43.88 -34.86
C GLU A 303 -6.40 45.08 -35.48
N GLN A 304 -5.06 45.14 -35.41
CA GLN A 304 -4.28 46.20 -36.03
C GLN A 304 -4.41 46.18 -37.56
N GLU A 305 -4.34 45.01 -38.18
CA GLU A 305 -4.54 44.85 -39.62
C GLU A 305 -5.95 45.28 -40.04
N GLU A 306 -6.98 44.96 -39.25
CA GLU A 306 -8.35 45.40 -39.51
C GLU A 306 -8.50 46.93 -39.37
N GLN A 307 -7.90 47.54 -38.35
CA GLN A 307 -7.90 48.99 -38.15
C GLN A 307 -7.19 49.71 -39.30
N VAL A 308 -6.03 49.22 -39.75
CA VAL A 308 -5.30 49.75 -40.90
C VAL A 308 -6.16 49.64 -42.16
N ARG A 309 -6.81 48.48 -42.38
CA ARG A 309 -7.71 48.27 -43.52
C ARG A 309 -8.90 49.22 -43.52
N LYS A 310 -9.54 49.43 -42.36
CA LYS A 310 -10.64 50.41 -42.20
C LYS A 310 -10.16 51.84 -42.49
N GLY A 311 -8.99 52.21 -41.97
CA GLY A 311 -8.38 53.52 -42.23
C GLY A 311 -8.11 53.79 -43.71
N ILE A 312 -7.54 52.80 -44.42
CA ILE A 312 -7.30 52.88 -45.88
C ILE A 312 -8.63 53.02 -46.65
N GLU A 313 -9.68 52.28 -46.26
CA GLU A 313 -10.99 52.38 -46.91
C GLU A 313 -11.64 53.76 -46.71
N GLU A 314 -11.55 54.32 -45.51
CA GLU A 314 -12.05 55.67 -45.23
C GLU A 314 -11.30 56.75 -46.01
N GLU A 315 -9.97 56.65 -46.08
CA GLU A 315 -9.14 57.58 -46.86
C GLU A 315 -9.45 57.49 -48.36
N ALA A 316 -9.62 56.28 -48.90
CA ALA A 316 -10.02 56.06 -50.29
C ALA A 316 -11.39 56.69 -50.59
N ARG A 317 -12.38 56.55 -49.69
CA ARG A 317 -13.69 57.21 -49.81
C ARG A 317 -13.56 58.74 -49.79
N ARG A 318 -12.68 59.30 -48.96
CA ARG A 318 -12.41 60.74 -48.90
C ARG A 318 -11.83 61.25 -50.22
N LEU A 319 -10.79 60.58 -50.73
CA LEU A 319 -10.16 60.91 -52.01
C LEU A 319 -11.14 60.78 -53.18
N GLU A 320 -12.01 59.77 -53.20
CA GLU A 320 -13.04 59.63 -54.24
C GLU A 320 -14.04 60.81 -54.22
N LYS A 321 -14.42 61.27 -53.04
CA LYS A 321 -15.29 62.44 -52.88
C LYS A 321 -14.60 63.72 -53.35
N GLU A 322 -13.36 63.95 -52.93
CA GLU A 322 -12.55 65.10 -53.38
C GLU A 322 -12.38 65.10 -54.91
N LEU A 323 -12.14 63.93 -55.52
CA LEU A 323 -12.02 63.78 -56.98
C LEU A 323 -13.34 64.03 -57.71
N LYS A 324 -14.48 63.61 -57.14
CA LYS A 324 -15.82 63.95 -57.68
C LYS A 324 -16.09 65.45 -57.62
N GLU A 325 -15.72 66.11 -56.53
CA GLU A 325 -15.85 67.56 -56.38
C GLU A 325 -14.95 68.33 -57.35
N ALA A 326 -13.69 67.91 -57.48
CA ALA A 326 -12.75 68.45 -58.45
C ALA A 326 -13.28 68.32 -59.88
N LYS A 327 -13.74 67.12 -60.29
CA LYS A 327 -14.35 66.90 -61.62
C LYS A 327 -15.56 67.80 -61.87
N LYS A 328 -16.44 67.99 -60.87
CA LYS A 328 -17.58 68.91 -60.97
C LYS A 328 -17.12 70.37 -61.15
N ALA A 329 -16.09 70.79 -60.42
CA ALA A 329 -15.51 72.12 -60.55
C ALA A 329 -14.90 72.34 -61.95
N THR A 330 -14.15 71.36 -62.47
CA THR A 330 -13.60 71.39 -63.83
C THR A 330 -14.70 71.50 -64.88
N ARG A 331 -15.75 70.69 -64.79
CA ARG A 331 -16.89 70.74 -65.73
C ARG A 331 -17.61 72.10 -65.70
N LYS A 332 -17.81 72.68 -64.52
CA LYS A 332 -18.37 74.04 -64.39
C LYS A 332 -17.47 75.11 -65.01
N ALA A 333 -16.14 74.96 -64.87
CA ALA A 333 -15.19 75.87 -65.50
C ALA A 333 -15.22 75.75 -67.04
N GLU A 334 -15.26 74.52 -67.57
CA GLU A 334 -15.43 74.27 -69.02
C GLU A 334 -16.76 74.84 -69.56
N GLU A 335 -17.85 74.69 -68.83
CA GLU A 335 -19.16 75.22 -69.22
C GLU A 335 -19.18 76.76 -69.25
N LYS A 336 -18.57 77.42 -68.25
CA LYS A 336 -18.36 78.88 -68.25
C LYS A 336 -17.51 79.36 -69.42
N LEU A 337 -16.48 78.60 -69.80
CA LEU A 337 -15.65 78.90 -70.97
C LEU A 337 -16.45 78.75 -72.28
N ARG A 338 -17.40 77.81 -72.36
CA ARG A 338 -18.31 77.69 -73.51
C ARG A 338 -19.31 78.84 -73.60
N THR A 339 -19.91 79.28 -72.49
CA THR A 339 -20.89 80.39 -72.52
C THR A 339 -20.23 81.74 -72.87
N THR A 340 -19.02 82.00 -72.34
CA THR A 340 -18.25 83.19 -72.71
C THR A 340 -17.68 83.15 -74.14
N GLY A 341 -17.60 81.95 -74.74
CA GLY A 341 -17.29 81.78 -76.16
C GLY A 341 -18.45 82.16 -77.08
N ASN A 342 -19.70 81.83 -76.71
CA ASN A 342 -20.88 82.08 -77.55
C ASN A 342 -21.45 83.51 -77.43
N GLU A 343 -21.21 84.24 -76.34
CA GLU A 343 -21.63 85.66 -76.23
C GLU A 343 -20.82 86.61 -77.14
N LYS A 344 -19.80 86.11 -77.85
CA LYS A 344 -19.07 86.88 -78.86
C LYS A 344 -19.53 86.65 -80.31
N GLU A 345 -20.60 85.87 -80.53
CA GLU A 345 -21.12 85.59 -81.88
C GLU A 345 -22.46 86.28 -82.21
N ASP A 346 -23.08 87.03 -81.28
CA ASP A 346 -24.35 87.75 -81.50
C ASP A 346 -24.24 89.30 -81.43
N ASP A 347 -23.07 89.87 -81.78
CA ASP A 347 -22.87 91.31 -82.05
C ASP A 347 -22.38 91.55 -83.49
#